data_AF-A0A9J6FWS9-F1
#
_entry.id   AF-A0A9J6FWS9-F1
#
_cell.length_a   1.000
_cell.length_b   1.000
_cell.length_c   1.000
_cell.angle_alpha   90.00
_cell.angle_beta   90.00
_cell.angle_gamma   90.00
#
_symmetry.space_group_name_H-M   'P 1'
#
loop_
_entity.id
_entity.type
_entity.pdbx_description
1 polymer ?
#
loop_
_entity_poly.entity_id
_entity_poly.type
_entity_poly.pdbx_seq_one_letter_code
_entity_poly.pdbx_strand_id
1 'polypeptide(L)'
;MLPPNTSSALQPMDEGVIKNMKLHYRSRLRNCVDSDKSYVRDVLSAISILSDAWRAVTQDTIRNCFRHAGFVVGCEVKDSDTVQNRTAEIAPAAASDIFDDLRASGVDAGAATFGDFTNTDSAVLPCAEFDDHEIVRQVIAKPAQVGSDSEDDVLTVPEASNTDLPRAHTVLSAYCDE
;
A
#
# COMPACT_ATOMS: atom_id res chain seq x y z
N MET A 1 1.30 -15.66 1.88
CA MET A 1 1.43 -14.57 2.87
C MET A 1 2.88 -14.14 2.88
N LEU A 2 3.16 -12.84 2.94
CA LEU A 2 4.52 -12.32 3.05
C LEU A 2 5.09 -12.61 4.45
N PRO A 3 6.41 -12.86 4.59
CA PRO A 3 7.02 -13.06 5.90
C PRO A 3 6.94 -11.80 6.77
N PRO A 4 7.00 -11.94 8.10
CA PRO A 4 7.11 -10.78 9.00
C PRO A 4 8.34 -9.93 8.62
N ASN A 5 8.24 -8.60 8.77
CA ASN A 5 9.30 -7.63 8.46
C ASN A 5 9.76 -7.63 6.99
N THR A 6 8.83 -7.90 6.06
CA THR A 6 9.10 -7.74 4.62
C THR A 6 9.43 -6.28 4.32
N SER A 7 10.55 -6.02 3.64
CA SER A 7 10.93 -4.66 3.25
C SER A 7 9.90 -4.04 2.31
N SER A 8 9.69 -2.73 2.41
CA SER A 8 8.71 -2.01 1.57
C SER A 8 8.92 -2.23 0.06
N ALA A 9 10.17 -2.47 -0.36
CA ALA A 9 10.52 -2.78 -1.75
C ALA A 9 9.87 -4.07 -2.29
N LEU A 10 9.48 -5.00 -1.41
CA LEU A 10 8.83 -6.26 -1.76
C LEU A 10 7.31 -6.20 -1.58
N GLN A 11 6.77 -5.07 -1.13
CA GLN A 11 5.35 -4.89 -0.84
C GLN A 11 4.70 -4.09 -1.97
N PRO A 12 3.87 -4.72 -2.84
CA PRO A 12 3.24 -4.03 -3.98
C PRO A 12 2.42 -2.80 -3.60
N MET A 13 1.89 -2.78 -2.38
CA MET A 13 1.13 -1.65 -1.85
C MET A 13 2.01 -0.41 -1.67
N ASP A 14 3.25 -0.61 -1.23
CA ASP A 14 4.26 0.42 -0.99
C ASP A 14 5.00 0.79 -2.29
N GLU A 15 5.01 -0.08 -3.29
CA GLU A 15 5.49 0.18 -4.68
C GLU A 15 4.55 1.07 -5.53
N GLY A 16 3.62 1.78 -4.89
CA GLY A 16 2.88 2.88 -5.52
C GLY A 16 1.36 2.74 -5.59
N VAL A 17 0.77 1.60 -5.20
CA VAL A 17 -0.70 1.47 -5.14
C VAL A 17 -1.29 2.43 -4.13
N ILE A 18 -0.73 2.50 -2.91
CA ILE A 18 -1.17 3.45 -1.87
C ILE A 18 -0.91 4.90 -2.32
N LYS A 19 0.21 5.17 -2.99
CA LYS A 19 0.51 6.50 -3.51
C LYS A 19 -0.53 6.96 -4.54
N ASN A 20 -0.87 6.10 -5.49
CA ASN A 20 -1.87 6.39 -6.53
C ASN A 20 -3.27 6.57 -5.94
N MET A 21 -3.61 5.77 -4.92
CA MET A 21 -4.83 5.96 -4.11
C MET A 21 -4.94 7.36 -3.52
N LYS A 22 -3.90 7.75 -2.77
CA LYS A 22 -3.84 9.02 -2.05
C LYS A 22 -3.93 10.19 -3.00
N LEU A 23 -3.30 10.09 -4.17
CA LEU A 23 -3.40 11.07 -5.25
C LEU A 23 -4.86 11.27 -5.69
N HIS A 24 -5.57 10.18 -6.01
CA HIS A 24 -6.97 10.24 -6.43
C HIS A 24 -7.91 10.76 -5.34
N TYR A 25 -7.64 10.42 -4.07
CA TYR A 25 -8.37 10.93 -2.91
C TYR A 25 -8.18 12.44 -2.75
N ARG A 26 -6.92 12.91 -2.72
CA ARG A 26 -6.58 14.32 -2.53
C ARG A 26 -7.09 15.21 -3.67
N SER A 27 -7.04 14.71 -4.91
CA SER A 27 -7.62 15.40 -6.07
C SER A 27 -9.13 15.58 -5.95
N ARG A 28 -9.86 14.55 -5.47
CA ARG A 28 -11.32 14.64 -5.24
C ARG A 28 -11.67 15.53 -4.06
N LEU A 29 -10.93 15.39 -2.95
CA LEU A 29 -11.06 16.24 -1.77
C LEU A 29 -10.95 17.72 -2.14
N ARG A 30 -9.96 18.06 -2.98
CA ARG A 30 -9.82 19.41 -3.54
C ARG A 30 -11.08 19.86 -4.29
N ASN A 31 -11.57 19.08 -5.25
CA ASN A 31 -12.76 19.45 -6.04
C ASN A 31 -14.00 19.67 -5.15
N CYS A 32 -14.11 18.95 -4.03
CA CYS A 32 -15.17 19.16 -3.05
C CYS A 32 -15.04 20.51 -2.34
N VAL A 33 -13.82 20.87 -1.92
CA VAL A 33 -13.52 22.16 -1.26
C VAL A 33 -13.81 23.33 -2.19
N ASP A 34 -13.34 23.27 -3.44
CA ASP A 34 -13.53 24.36 -4.42
C ASP A 34 -15.00 24.56 -4.81
N SER A 35 -15.83 23.51 -4.69
CA SER A 35 -17.26 23.59 -5.00
C SER A 35 -18.11 24.13 -3.84
N ASP A 36 -17.51 24.59 -2.74
CA ASP A 36 -18.18 24.94 -1.46
C ASP A 36 -19.09 23.81 -0.93
N LYS A 37 -18.89 22.58 -1.42
CA LYS A 37 -19.64 21.43 -0.97
C LYS A 37 -19.06 21.05 0.38
N SER A 38 -19.83 21.28 1.44
CA SER A 38 -19.59 20.84 2.83
C SER A 38 -19.38 19.33 3.01
N TYR A 39 -19.25 18.58 1.91
CA TYR A 39 -19.14 17.14 1.79
C TYR A 39 -18.16 16.57 2.81
N VAL A 40 -17.00 17.19 3.04
CA VAL A 40 -15.91 16.56 3.81
C VAL A 40 -15.95 16.90 5.32
N ARG A 41 -17.06 17.42 5.84
CA ARG A 41 -17.23 17.58 7.30
C ARG A 41 -17.63 16.29 8.01
N ASP A 42 -18.06 15.27 7.27
CA ASP A 42 -18.52 14.00 7.81
C ASP A 42 -17.62 12.82 7.38
N VAL A 43 -17.43 11.86 8.28
CA VAL A 43 -16.61 10.66 8.06
C VAL A 43 -17.18 9.81 6.93
N LEU A 44 -18.51 9.73 6.81
CA LEU A 44 -19.17 8.97 5.74
C LEU A 44 -18.74 9.47 4.35
N SER A 45 -18.72 10.79 4.17
CA SER A 45 -18.29 11.41 2.93
C SER A 45 -16.81 11.17 2.64
N ALA A 46 -15.95 11.22 3.67
CA ALA A 46 -14.54 10.89 3.52
C ALA A 46 -14.34 9.44 3.06
N ILE A 47 -15.09 8.49 3.63
CA ILE A 47 -15.09 7.08 3.22
C ILE A 47 -15.59 6.93 1.79
N SER A 48 -16.65 7.65 1.40
CA SER A 48 -17.16 7.64 0.02
C SER A 48 -16.10 8.12 -0.98
N ILE A 49 -15.42 9.23 -0.68
CA ILE A 49 -14.34 9.76 -1.53
C ILE A 49 -13.18 8.76 -1.61
N LEU A 50 -12.84 8.11 -0.49
CA LEU A 50 -11.80 7.07 -0.47
C LEU A 50 -12.18 5.86 -1.31
N SER A 51 -13.44 5.41 -1.25
CA SER A 51 -13.97 4.35 -2.11
C SER A 51 -13.87 4.73 -3.59
N ASP A 52 -14.25 5.95 -3.96
CA ASP A 52 -14.15 6.42 -5.34
C ASP A 52 -12.70 6.59 -5.80
N ALA A 53 -11.81 7.02 -4.92
CA ALA A 53 -10.38 7.03 -5.17
C ALA A 53 -9.85 5.61 -5.40
N TRP A 54 -10.36 4.62 -4.66
CA TRP A 54 -9.96 3.22 -4.83
C TRP A 54 -10.38 2.63 -6.16
N ARG A 55 -11.60 2.93 -6.57
CA ARG A 55 -12.11 2.52 -7.89
C ARG A 55 -11.41 3.22 -9.05
N ALA A 56 -10.73 4.34 -8.80
CA ALA A 56 -9.96 5.06 -9.83
C ALA A 56 -8.57 4.46 -10.08
N VAL A 57 -8.03 3.67 -9.15
CA VAL A 57 -6.76 2.97 -9.37
C VAL A 57 -6.95 1.89 -10.42
N THR A 58 -6.19 1.98 -11.50
CA THR A 58 -6.34 1.08 -12.64
C THR A 58 -5.68 -0.27 -12.39
N GLN A 59 -6.19 -1.30 -13.07
CA GLN A 59 -5.55 -2.63 -13.05
C GLN A 59 -4.11 -2.59 -13.57
N ASP A 60 -3.81 -1.70 -14.52
CA ASP A 60 -2.47 -1.53 -15.05
C ASP A 60 -1.51 -0.94 -14.02
N THR A 61 -1.94 0.05 -13.24
CA THR A 61 -1.17 0.57 -12.10
C THR A 61 -0.88 -0.54 -11.10
N ILE A 62 -1.89 -1.32 -10.72
CA ILE A 62 -1.71 -2.45 -9.79
C ILE A 62 -0.73 -3.47 -10.38
N ARG A 63 -0.90 -3.88 -11.65
CA ARG A 63 -0.01 -4.84 -12.31
C ARG A 63 1.44 -4.34 -12.32
N ASN A 64 1.65 -3.06 -12.62
CA ASN A 64 2.98 -2.47 -12.63
C ASN A 64 3.60 -2.46 -11.23
N CYS A 65 2.86 -2.06 -10.19
CA CYS A 65 3.35 -2.08 -8.81
C CYS A 65 3.73 -3.51 -8.35
N PHE A 66 2.91 -4.51 -8.69
CA PHE A 66 3.24 -5.92 -8.42
C PHE A 66 4.50 -6.36 -9.18
N ARG A 67 4.66 -5.96 -10.43
CA ARG A 67 5.88 -6.24 -11.21
C ARG A 67 7.12 -5.59 -10.57
N HIS A 68 7.00 -4.35 -10.09
CA HIS A 68 8.10 -3.64 -9.40
C HIS A 68 8.48 -4.34 -8.09
N ALA A 69 7.50 -4.85 -7.34
CA ALA A 69 7.72 -5.68 -6.15
C ALA A 69 8.23 -7.11 -6.46
N GLY A 70 8.56 -7.42 -7.73
CA GLY A 70 9.12 -8.71 -8.14
C GLY A 70 8.11 -9.81 -8.46
N PHE A 71 6.80 -9.51 -8.47
CA PHE A 71 5.76 -10.47 -8.84
C PHE A 71 5.59 -10.49 -10.37
N VAL A 72 6.41 -11.30 -11.04
CA VAL A 72 6.33 -11.53 -12.49
C VAL A 72 5.83 -12.95 -12.75
N VAL A 73 4.75 -13.10 -13.51
CA VAL A 73 4.22 -14.42 -13.91
C VAL A 73 4.70 -14.72 -15.34
N GLY A 74 5.68 -15.62 -15.46
CA GLY A 74 5.83 -16.54 -16.60
C GLY A 74 5.86 -16.00 -18.03
N CYS A 75 6.27 -14.76 -18.28
CA CYS A 75 6.56 -14.30 -19.63
C CYS A 75 8.00 -13.81 -19.69
N GLU A 76 8.77 -14.38 -20.62
CA GLU A 76 10.19 -14.19 -20.82
C GLU A 76 10.55 -12.70 -20.88
N VAL A 77 11.37 -12.26 -19.93
CA VAL A 77 11.89 -10.89 -19.89
C VAL A 77 12.87 -10.74 -21.05
N LYS A 78 12.44 -10.10 -22.13
CA LYS A 78 13.39 -9.39 -22.98
C LYS A 78 13.86 -8.18 -22.19
N ASP A 79 15.07 -8.29 -21.65
CA ASP A 79 15.88 -7.17 -21.16
C ASP A 79 16.08 -6.16 -22.29
N SER A 80 15.08 -5.30 -22.45
CA SER A 80 15.19 -4.05 -23.19
C SER A 80 13.94 -3.28 -22.84
N ASP A 81 13.98 -2.63 -21.70
CA ASP A 81 13.72 -1.19 -21.67
C ASP A 81 14.11 -0.67 -20.28
N THR A 82 15.03 0.29 -20.29
CA THR A 82 15.07 1.39 -19.33
C THR A 82 13.67 2.04 -19.28
N VAL A 83 12.72 1.46 -18.55
CA VAL A 83 11.35 1.98 -18.50
C VAL A 83 11.27 3.04 -17.42
N GLN A 84 11.37 4.29 -17.91
CA GLN A 84 10.97 5.51 -17.23
C GLN A 84 9.73 5.26 -16.36
N ASN A 85 9.81 5.76 -15.13
CA ASN A 85 8.70 6.01 -14.23
C ASN A 85 7.52 6.66 -14.98
N ARG A 86 6.65 5.82 -15.56
CA ARG A 86 5.29 6.17 -15.90
C ARG A 86 4.41 5.47 -14.88
N THR A 87 4.53 5.92 -13.62
CA THR A 87 3.30 6.22 -12.87
C THR A 87 2.41 6.89 -13.89
N ALA A 88 1.23 6.33 -14.20
CA ALA A 88 0.31 6.98 -15.12
C ALA A 88 0.23 8.43 -14.67
N GLU A 89 0.91 9.32 -15.41
CA GLU A 89 0.75 10.73 -15.24
C GLU A 89 -0.73 10.88 -15.55
N ILE A 90 -1.52 11.07 -14.50
CA ILE A 90 -2.65 11.96 -14.64
C ILE A 90 -1.97 13.22 -15.14
N ALA A 91 -1.96 13.39 -16.47
CA ALA A 91 -1.23 14.46 -17.10
C ALA A 91 -1.66 15.72 -16.37
N PRO A 92 -0.72 16.47 -15.76
CA PRO A 92 -1.05 17.78 -15.22
C PRO A 92 -1.50 18.71 -16.36
N ALA A 93 -1.34 18.31 -17.63
CA ALA A 93 -1.74 19.06 -18.81
C ALA A 93 -3.23 19.45 -18.87
N ALA A 94 -4.14 18.81 -18.11
CA ALA A 94 -5.54 19.24 -18.02
C ALA A 94 -5.89 19.99 -16.73
N ALA A 95 -4.95 20.08 -15.79
CA ALA A 95 -5.06 20.92 -14.61
C ALA A 95 -4.08 22.08 -14.80
N SER A 96 -4.59 23.22 -15.26
CA SER A 96 -3.98 24.53 -14.91
C SER A 96 -3.45 24.41 -13.49
N ASP A 97 -2.17 24.71 -13.23
CA ASP A 97 -1.59 24.49 -11.92
C ASP A 97 -2.41 25.32 -10.93
N ILE A 98 -3.24 24.69 -10.12
CA ILE A 98 -4.23 25.42 -9.31
C ILE A 98 -3.53 26.29 -8.27
N PHE A 99 -2.28 25.95 -7.94
CA PHE A 99 -1.42 26.83 -7.17
C PHE A 99 -1.05 28.11 -7.96
N ASP A 100 -0.94 28.06 -9.29
CA ASP A 100 -0.90 29.26 -10.15
C ASP A 100 -2.24 30.02 -10.10
N ASP A 101 -3.39 29.35 -10.20
CA ASP A 101 -4.71 30.00 -10.15
C ASP A 101 -5.01 30.65 -8.77
N LEU A 102 -4.60 30.00 -7.68
CA LEU A 102 -4.68 30.52 -6.31
C LEU A 102 -3.77 31.74 -6.13
N ARG A 103 -2.55 31.69 -6.65
CA ARG A 103 -1.63 32.84 -6.68
C ARG A 103 -2.22 33.99 -7.51
N ALA A 104 -2.84 33.68 -8.65
CA ALA A 104 -3.54 34.67 -9.47
C ALA A 104 -4.76 35.27 -8.75
N SER A 105 -5.38 34.53 -7.83
CA SER A 105 -6.50 34.99 -6.99
C SER A 105 -6.05 35.74 -5.72
N GLY A 106 -4.74 35.93 -5.52
CA GLY A 106 -4.18 36.68 -4.39
C GLY A 106 -4.01 35.86 -3.10
N VAL A 107 -4.12 34.53 -3.16
CA VAL A 107 -3.82 33.64 -2.03
C VAL A 107 -2.31 33.41 -1.97
N ASP A 108 -1.69 33.70 -0.81
CA ASP A 108 -0.28 33.43 -0.58
C ASP A 108 -0.06 31.92 -0.37
N ALA A 109 0.14 31.20 -1.47
CA ALA A 109 0.49 29.78 -1.48
C ALA A 109 2.01 29.54 -1.56
N GLY A 110 2.84 30.60 -1.47
CA GLY A 110 4.29 30.51 -1.62
C GLY A 110 4.73 29.84 -2.93
N ALA A 111 5.79 29.04 -2.86
CA ALA A 111 6.32 28.25 -3.99
C ALA A 111 5.77 26.82 -4.05
N ALA A 112 4.75 26.49 -3.24
CA ALA A 112 4.21 25.14 -3.18
C ALA A 112 3.52 24.77 -4.51
N THR A 113 3.81 23.58 -5.00
CA THR A 113 3.20 23.01 -6.20
C THR A 113 2.14 21.97 -5.85
N PHE A 114 1.30 21.61 -6.82
CA PHE A 114 0.42 20.45 -6.65
C PHE A 114 1.20 19.15 -6.38
N GLY A 115 2.42 19.03 -6.91
CA GLY A 115 3.35 17.95 -6.60
C GLY A 115 3.72 17.89 -5.12
N ASP A 116 3.96 19.05 -4.49
CA ASP A 116 4.31 19.13 -3.07
C ASP A 116 3.13 18.77 -2.17
N PHE A 117 1.92 19.20 -2.55
CA PHE A 117 0.69 18.86 -1.83
C PHE A 117 0.36 17.36 -1.90
N THR A 118 0.66 16.72 -3.02
CA THR A 118 0.38 15.29 -3.23
C THR A 118 1.43 14.40 -2.59
N ASN A 119 2.68 14.87 -2.48
CA ASN A 119 3.79 14.14 -1.84
C ASN A 119 4.06 14.58 -0.39
N THR A 120 3.18 15.35 0.25
CA THR A 120 3.41 15.89 1.61
C THR A 120 3.72 14.81 2.66
N ASP A 121 3.16 13.61 2.50
CA ASP A 121 3.38 12.48 3.40
C ASP A 121 4.59 11.61 3.02
N SER A 122 5.35 11.97 1.97
CA SER A 122 6.52 11.18 1.54
C SER A 122 7.67 11.18 2.56
N ALA A 123 7.73 12.17 3.44
CA ALA A 123 8.70 12.25 4.53
C ALA A 123 8.22 11.59 5.82
N VAL A 124 6.97 11.10 5.86
CA VAL A 124 6.45 10.37 7.01
C VAL A 124 7.11 9.01 7.02
N LEU A 125 7.92 8.73 8.05
CA LEU A 125 8.53 7.42 8.24
C LEU A 125 7.41 6.36 8.36
N PRO A 126 7.32 5.40 7.43
CA PRO A 126 6.24 4.42 7.43
C PRO A 126 6.41 3.38 8.56
N CYS A 127 7.65 3.10 8.96
CA CYS A 127 8.08 2.22 10.06
C CYS A 127 9.54 2.52 10.46
N ALA A 128 10.02 1.92 11.56
CA ALA A 128 11.40 2.03 12.01
C ALA A 128 12.40 1.54 10.94
N GLU A 129 13.49 2.29 10.72
CA GLU A 129 14.60 1.86 9.88
C GLU A 129 15.36 0.74 10.60
N PHE A 130 15.25 -0.48 10.08
CA PHE A 130 16.12 -1.58 10.46
C PHE A 130 17.23 -1.69 9.44
N ASP A 131 18.48 -1.67 9.92
CA ASP A 131 19.65 -2.01 9.12
C ASP A 131 19.54 -3.49 8.66
N ASP A 132 20.19 -3.83 7.54
CA ASP A 132 20.17 -5.18 6.97
C ASP A 132 20.58 -6.23 8.01
N HIS A 133 21.56 -5.87 8.86
CA HIS A 133 22.01 -6.70 9.96
C HIS A 133 20.94 -6.91 11.05
N GLU A 134 20.10 -5.91 11.31
CA GLU A 134 19.03 -5.98 12.30
C GLU A 134 17.82 -6.78 11.79
N ILE A 135 17.52 -6.67 10.49
CA ILE A 135 16.54 -7.53 9.80
C ILE A 135 16.98 -8.99 9.89
N VAL A 136 18.23 -9.27 9.52
CA VAL A 136 18.79 -10.63 9.58
C VAL A 136 18.79 -11.18 11.00
N ARG A 137 19.14 -10.36 11.99
CA ARG A 137 19.07 -10.75 13.42
C ARG A 137 17.66 -11.14 13.81
N GLN A 138 16.64 -10.37 13.48
CA GLN A 138 15.26 -10.70 13.85
C GLN A 138 14.74 -11.98 13.18
N VAL A 139 15.17 -12.26 11.95
CA VAL A 139 14.82 -13.49 11.24
C VAL A 139 15.54 -14.71 11.84
N ILE A 140 16.80 -14.56 12.24
CA ILE A 140 17.61 -15.64 12.84
C ILE A 140 17.28 -15.86 14.32
N ALA A 141 16.91 -14.81 15.06
CA ALA A 141 16.72 -14.83 16.52
C ALA A 141 15.43 -15.52 16.99
N LYS A 142 14.69 -16.20 16.11
CA LYS A 142 13.61 -17.10 16.54
C LYS A 142 14.14 -18.54 16.62
N PRO A 143 14.69 -18.92 17.78
CA PRO A 143 14.03 -19.95 18.59
C PRO A 143 14.06 -19.68 20.11
N ALA A 144 13.04 -20.22 20.80
CA ALA A 144 12.83 -20.34 22.25
C ALA A 144 12.36 -19.09 23.02
N GLN A 145 11.06 -19.11 23.32
CA GLN A 145 10.38 -18.61 24.52
C GLN A 145 11.29 -18.01 25.61
N VAL A 146 11.15 -16.71 25.88
CA VAL A 146 11.43 -16.15 27.21
C VAL A 146 10.09 -15.87 27.85
N GLY A 147 9.68 -16.78 28.74
CA GLY A 147 8.56 -16.55 29.64
C GLY A 147 8.93 -15.50 30.69
N SER A 148 8.02 -14.55 30.90
CA SER A 148 7.88 -13.83 32.16
C SER A 148 6.41 -13.45 32.35
N ASP A 149 5.72 -14.39 32.97
CA ASP A 149 4.52 -14.32 33.81
C ASP A 149 3.77 -12.97 33.91
N SER A 150 2.57 -12.93 33.33
CA SER A 150 1.41 -12.18 33.85
C SER A 150 0.14 -12.73 33.21
N GLU A 151 -0.74 -13.25 34.07
CA GLU A 151 -1.97 -13.99 33.79
C GLU A 151 -2.96 -13.16 32.98
N ASP A 152 -3.36 -13.64 31.80
CA ASP A 152 -4.67 -13.34 31.21
C ASP A 152 -5.06 -14.43 30.19
N ASP A 153 -6.31 -14.85 30.30
CA ASP A 153 -6.98 -16.00 29.70
C ASP A 153 -6.91 -16.02 28.16
N VAL A 154 -5.90 -16.71 27.60
CA VAL A 154 -5.80 -17.00 26.17
C VAL A 154 -6.28 -18.43 25.92
N LEU A 155 -7.41 -18.56 25.22
CA LEU A 155 -7.82 -19.79 24.53
C LEU A 155 -6.63 -20.33 23.73
N THR A 156 -5.94 -21.33 24.28
CA THR A 156 -4.86 -22.03 23.60
C THR A 156 -5.44 -22.79 22.42
N VAL A 157 -5.35 -22.19 21.23
CA VAL A 157 -5.49 -22.94 19.98
C VAL A 157 -4.28 -23.88 19.91
N PRO A 158 -4.46 -25.21 19.83
CA PRO A 158 -3.34 -26.13 19.72
C PRO A 158 -2.52 -25.78 18.49
N GLU A 159 -1.22 -25.61 18.68
CA GLU A 159 -0.27 -25.41 17.60
C GLU A 159 -0.33 -26.63 16.67
N ALA A 160 -0.63 -26.42 15.39
CA ALA A 160 -0.78 -27.49 14.43
C ALA A 160 0.56 -28.20 14.26
N SER A 161 0.68 -29.38 14.86
CA SER A 161 1.85 -30.24 14.73
C SER A 161 1.78 -31.01 13.41
N ASN A 162 2.92 -31.12 12.72
CA ASN A 162 3.06 -31.92 11.49
C ASN A 162 2.74 -33.42 11.70
N THR A 163 2.53 -33.86 12.94
CA THR A 163 2.03 -35.19 13.26
C THR A 163 0.60 -35.46 12.78
N ASP A 164 -0.20 -34.41 12.56
CA ASP A 164 -1.62 -34.55 12.16
C ASP A 164 -1.86 -34.44 10.64
N LEU A 165 -0.82 -34.07 9.89
CA LEU A 165 -0.80 -33.96 8.43
C LEU A 165 -1.24 -35.26 7.71
N PRO A 166 -0.80 -36.46 8.13
CA PRO A 166 -1.23 -37.71 7.50
C PRO A 166 -2.73 -37.94 7.66
N ARG A 167 -3.27 -37.60 8.83
CA ARG A 167 -4.68 -37.81 9.16
C ARG A 167 -5.58 -36.85 8.40
N ALA A 168 -5.16 -35.58 8.26
CA ALA A 168 -5.83 -34.59 7.43
C ALA A 168 -5.84 -34.97 5.94
N HIS A 169 -4.72 -35.52 5.43
CA HIS A 169 -4.62 -35.98 4.04
C HIS A 169 -5.56 -37.16 3.76
N THR A 170 -5.67 -38.14 4.68
CA THR A 170 -6.60 -39.27 4.53
C THR A 170 -8.06 -38.81 4.47
N VAL A 171 -8.45 -37.83 5.31
CA VAL A 171 -9.83 -37.30 5.32
C VAL A 171 -10.14 -36.54 4.02
N LEU A 172 -9.20 -35.74 3.52
CA LEU A 172 -9.38 -35.00 2.27
C LEU A 172 -9.40 -35.92 1.04
N SER A 173 -8.55 -36.95 1.01
CA SER A 173 -8.54 -37.94 -0.08
C SER A 173 -9.85 -38.72 -0.17
N ALA A 174 -10.48 -39.04 0.96
CA ALA A 174 -11.76 -39.75 0.97
C ALA A 174 -12.92 -38.92 0.41
N TYR A 175 -12.78 -37.59 0.34
CA TYR A 175 -13.79 -36.67 -0.19
C TYR A 175 -13.60 -36.34 -1.68
N CYS A 176 -12.49 -36.75 -2.29
CA CYS A 176 -12.21 -36.51 -3.70
C CYS A 176 -12.56 -37.69 -4.62
N ASP A 177 -12.98 -38.82 -4.05
CA ASP A 177 -13.32 -40.06 -4.80
C ASP A 177 -14.84 -40.35 -4.86
N GLU A 178 -15.71 -39.39 -4.52
CA GLU A 178 -17.16 -39.35 -4.88
C GLU A 178 -17.45 -38.28 -5.93
#